data_AF-A0AAV7ZH02-F1
#
_entry.id   AF-A0AAV7ZH02-F1
#
_cell.length_a   1.000
_cell.length_b   1.000
_cell.length_c   1.000
_cell.angle_alpha   90.00
_cell.angle_beta   90.00
_cell.angle_gamma   90.00
#
_symmetry.space_group_name_H-M   'P 1'
#
loop_
_entity.id
_entity.type
_entity.pdbx_description
1 polymer ?
#
loop_
_entity_poly.entity_id
_entity_poly.type
_entity_poly.pdbx_seq_one_letter_code
_entity_poly.pdbx_strand_id
1 'polypeptide(L)'
;MNQFVEESISSEEEENLQEEIQFENESSGNEEIEEFTEINKQKLENKKIQYLKVNVPIHRIKSLKENWDKIYTPIVEQNLLQIRYNTSKRDVEIRTSNYTKDINALQRSADFVHAFCLGFEIEDAIAILRLDNLFVDSFNILEVKFSLKGDNLSRAIGRIVGQGGKTKYAIENATKTRIVMAGKMVHILGTFNSVKYARDAVCDLVLGTPPGKVYNKLRVISSRLSERF
;
A
#
# COMPACT_ATOMS: atom_id res chain seq x y z
N MET A 1 92.01 -14.53 0.84
CA MET A 1 91.46 -14.54 -0.54
C MET A 1 89.99 -14.21 -0.41
N ASN A 2 89.61 -12.99 -0.81
CA ASN A 2 88.25 -12.42 -0.98
C ASN A 2 87.46 -12.25 0.35
N GLN A 3 87.19 -11.08 0.94
CA GLN A 3 86.74 -9.74 0.51
C GLN A 3 85.31 -9.71 -0.09
N PHE A 4 84.46 -8.80 0.45
CA PHE A 4 83.09 -8.36 0.05
C PHE A 4 81.91 -9.21 0.58
N VAL A 5 80.80 -8.73 1.17
CA VAL A 5 80.16 -7.40 1.38
C VAL A 5 79.29 -7.46 2.66
N GLU A 6 79.32 -6.43 3.51
CA GLU A 6 78.27 -6.12 4.50
C GLU A 6 77.14 -5.36 3.80
N GLU A 7 75.91 -5.85 3.87
CA GLU A 7 74.71 -5.05 3.57
C GLU A 7 74.02 -4.71 4.89
N SER A 8 74.21 -3.45 5.26
CA SER A 8 73.63 -2.74 6.39
C SER A 8 72.14 -2.55 6.15
N ILE A 9 71.29 -3.05 7.05
CA ILE A 9 69.88 -2.68 7.10
C ILE A 9 69.82 -1.19 7.50
N SER A 10 69.10 -0.39 6.72
CA SER A 10 69.03 1.06 6.90
C SER A 10 68.25 1.42 8.17
N SER A 11 68.71 2.46 8.86
CA SER A 11 68.10 3.04 10.06
C SER A 11 66.65 3.54 9.86
N GLU A 12 66.17 3.62 8.62
CA GLU A 12 64.79 4.01 8.26
C GLU A 12 63.78 2.84 8.40
N GLU A 13 64.24 1.57 8.37
CA GLU A 13 63.36 0.41 8.57
C GLU A 13 63.13 0.09 10.06
N GLU A 14 64.08 0.43 10.93
CA GLU A 14 63.90 0.33 12.39
C GLU A 14 63.01 1.46 12.96
N GLU A 15 63.04 2.67 12.38
CA GLU A 15 62.14 3.77 12.76
C GLU A 15 60.68 3.46 12.35
N ASN A 16 60.45 2.88 11.18
CA ASN A 16 59.09 2.52 10.73
C ASN A 16 58.45 1.38 11.56
N LEU A 17 59.23 0.39 12.01
CA LEU A 17 58.71 -0.65 12.92
C LEU A 17 58.45 -0.11 14.34
N GLN A 18 59.20 0.90 14.79
CA GLN A 18 58.94 1.55 16.07
C GLN A 18 57.72 2.47 16.01
N GLU A 19 57.47 3.17 14.89
CA GLU A 19 56.25 3.96 14.68
C GLU A 19 54.98 3.09 14.58
N GLU A 20 55.03 1.91 13.94
CA GLU A 20 53.88 0.99 13.91
C GLU A 20 53.53 0.41 15.30
N ILE A 21 54.53 0.09 16.13
CA ILE A 21 54.31 -0.41 17.49
C ILE A 21 53.83 0.71 18.44
N GLN A 22 54.15 1.96 18.14
CA GLN A 22 53.72 3.12 18.92
C GLN A 22 52.27 3.55 18.57
N PHE A 23 51.83 3.32 17.33
CA PHE A 23 50.45 3.60 16.91
C PHE A 23 49.41 2.62 17.47
N GLU A 24 49.79 1.36 17.76
CA GLU A 24 48.89 0.39 18.40
C GLU A 24 48.76 0.58 19.93
N ASN A 25 49.71 1.25 20.59
CA ASN A 25 49.73 1.37 22.05
C ASN A 25 49.18 2.70 22.61
N GLU A 26 48.88 3.69 21.77
CA GLU A 26 48.22 4.95 22.19
C GLU A 26 46.69 4.94 22.03
N SER A 27 46.09 3.84 21.55
CA SER A 27 44.62 3.66 21.53
C SER A 27 44.05 3.17 22.87
N SER A 28 44.88 3.07 23.91
CA SER A 28 44.46 2.75 25.28
C SER A 28 44.27 4.03 26.11
N GLY A 29 43.62 5.04 25.52
CA GLY A 29 43.11 6.19 26.25
C GLY A 29 41.73 5.82 26.81
N ASN A 30 41.54 5.98 28.12
CA ASN A 30 40.28 5.76 28.83
C ASN A 30 39.07 6.32 28.06
N GLU A 31 38.42 5.49 27.25
CA GLU A 31 37.02 5.69 26.92
C GLU A 31 36.27 5.38 28.21
N GLU A 32 35.93 6.43 28.95
CA GLU A 32 34.76 6.35 29.83
C GLU A 32 33.64 5.82 28.93
N ILE A 33 33.27 4.55 29.14
CA ILE A 33 32.04 4.02 28.59
C ILE A 33 30.98 4.94 29.21
N GLU A 34 30.54 5.93 28.45
CA GLU A 34 29.35 6.69 28.77
C GLU A 34 28.27 5.63 28.95
N GLU A 35 27.95 5.35 30.20
CA GLU A 35 26.89 4.44 30.56
C GLU A 35 25.67 5.03 29.88
N PHE A 36 25.24 4.40 28.77
CA PHE A 36 24.06 4.80 28.02
C PHE A 36 22.91 4.69 29.02
N THR A 37 22.61 5.79 29.71
CA THR A 37 21.43 5.88 30.53
C THR A 37 20.29 5.51 29.61
N GLU A 38 19.60 4.41 29.93
CA GLU A 38 18.45 3.96 29.15
C GLU A 38 17.58 5.18 28.94
N ILE A 39 17.50 5.67 27.69
CA ILE A 39 16.62 6.78 27.35
C ILE A 39 15.26 6.32 27.84
N ASN A 40 14.82 6.97 28.91
CA ASN A 40 13.64 6.65 29.69
C ASN A 40 12.56 6.11 28.73
N LYS A 41 12.33 4.80 28.70
CA LYS A 41 11.33 4.18 27.80
C LYS A 41 9.97 4.87 27.95
N GLN A 42 9.72 5.44 29.14
CA GLN A 42 8.55 6.23 29.49
C GLN A 42 8.43 7.57 28.72
N LYS A 43 9.53 8.20 28.28
CA LYS A 43 9.45 9.40 27.40
C LYS A 43 9.16 9.05 25.94
N LEU A 44 9.44 7.82 25.52
CA LEU A 44 9.06 7.31 24.19
C LEU A 44 7.59 6.83 24.13
N GLU A 45 6.96 6.63 25.28
CA GLU A 45 5.54 6.26 25.41
C GLU A 45 4.56 7.44 25.33
N ASN A 46 5.02 8.65 25.01
CA ASN A 46 4.12 9.65 24.44
C ASN A 46 3.81 9.25 23.01
N LYS A 47 2.94 8.24 22.84
CA LYS A 47 2.42 7.79 21.55
C LYS A 47 1.76 9.00 20.90
N LYS A 48 2.51 9.69 20.02
CA LYS A 48 2.06 10.91 19.36
C LYS A 48 0.73 10.60 18.71
N ILE A 49 -0.30 11.33 19.12
CA ILE A 49 -1.64 11.12 18.61
C ILE A 49 -1.64 11.52 17.14
N GLN A 50 -1.91 10.53 16.28
CA GLN A 50 -1.98 10.71 14.85
C GLN A 50 -3.45 10.86 14.46
N TYR A 51 -3.70 11.69 13.45
CA TYR A 51 -5.02 11.88 12.89
C TYR A 51 -4.94 11.82 11.37
N LEU A 52 -5.93 11.17 10.75
CA LEU A 52 -6.16 11.17 9.32
C LEU A 52 -7.54 11.71 9.02
N LYS A 53 -7.68 12.35 7.87
CA LYS A 53 -8.95 12.88 7.39
C LYS A 53 -9.21 12.35 5.99
N VAL A 54 -10.44 11.93 5.74
CA VAL A 54 -10.90 11.44 4.44
C VAL A 54 -12.10 12.29 4.01
N ASN A 55 -11.96 12.95 2.87
CA ASN A 55 -13.04 13.76 2.31
C ASN A 55 -14.14 12.87 1.72
N VAL A 56 -15.40 13.20 2.00
CA VAL A 56 -16.57 12.47 1.52
C VAL A 56 -17.24 13.23 0.38
N PRO A 57 -17.32 12.63 -0.83
CA PRO A 57 -18.05 13.24 -1.94
C PRO A 57 -19.53 13.50 -1.61
N ILE A 58 -20.08 14.59 -2.13
CA ILE A 58 -21.46 15.04 -1.85
C ILE A 58 -22.50 13.93 -2.11
N HIS A 59 -22.35 13.21 -3.21
CA HIS A 59 -23.27 12.15 -3.62
C HIS A 59 -23.21 10.90 -2.71
N ARG A 60 -22.21 10.79 -1.83
CA ARG A 60 -22.06 9.67 -0.88
C ARG A 60 -22.50 9.99 0.55
N ILE A 61 -22.75 11.26 0.89
CA ILE A 61 -23.09 11.68 2.26
C ILE A 61 -24.36 10.96 2.77
N LYS A 62 -25.39 10.83 1.92
CA LYS A 62 -26.61 10.11 2.30
C LYS A 62 -26.34 8.66 2.66
N SER A 63 -25.59 7.95 1.81
CA SER A 63 -25.20 6.55 2.04
C SER A 63 -24.31 6.39 3.29
N LEU A 64 -23.42 7.34 3.54
CA LEU A 64 -22.59 7.39 4.74
C LEU A 64 -23.46 7.46 6.01
N LYS A 65 -24.47 8.33 6.01
CA LYS A 65 -25.38 8.52 7.15
C LYS A 65 -26.23 7.27 7.43
N GLU A 66 -26.75 6.65 6.37
CA GLU A 66 -27.58 5.43 6.49
C GLU A 66 -26.78 4.22 6.99
N ASN A 67 -25.50 4.13 6.63
CA ASN A 67 -24.65 3.00 6.98
C ASN A 67 -23.58 3.32 8.03
N TRP A 68 -23.71 4.44 8.75
CA TRP A 68 -22.68 4.92 9.68
C TRP A 68 -22.35 3.85 10.73
N ASP A 69 -23.36 3.18 11.27
CA ASP A 69 -23.22 2.11 12.25
C ASP A 69 -22.30 1.00 11.77
N LYS A 70 -22.52 0.51 10.54
CA LYS A 70 -21.69 -0.53 9.93
C LYS A 70 -20.24 -0.09 9.66
N ILE A 71 -20.00 1.21 9.52
CA ILE A 71 -18.68 1.78 9.23
C ILE A 71 -17.88 2.01 10.51
N TYR A 72 -18.48 2.64 11.53
CA TYR A 72 -17.74 2.96 12.74
C TYR A 72 -17.51 1.73 13.62
N THR A 73 -18.46 0.78 13.70
CA THR A 73 -18.36 -0.42 14.52
C THR A 73 -17.04 -1.18 14.32
N PRO A 74 -16.65 -1.60 13.10
CA PRO A 74 -15.40 -2.34 12.93
C PRO A 74 -14.16 -1.49 13.23
N ILE A 75 -14.19 -0.17 12.96
CA ILE A 75 -13.07 0.74 13.23
C ILE A 75 -12.85 0.91 14.74
N VAL A 76 -13.92 1.03 15.51
CA VAL A 76 -13.86 1.24 16.97
C VAL A 76 -13.60 -0.08 17.68
N GLU A 77 -14.30 -1.16 17.33
CA GLU A 77 -14.20 -2.43 18.06
C GLU A 77 -12.93 -3.22 17.72
N GLN A 78 -12.55 -3.30 16.44
CA GLN A 78 -11.41 -4.12 16.02
C GLN A 78 -10.10 -3.36 16.13
N ASN A 79 -10.09 -2.10 15.70
CA ASN A 79 -8.87 -1.28 15.61
C ASN A 79 -8.70 -0.31 16.79
N LEU A 80 -9.69 -0.17 17.68
CA LEU A 80 -9.65 0.70 18.86
C LEU A 80 -9.29 2.15 18.52
N LEU A 81 -9.83 2.64 17.40
CA LEU A 81 -9.64 4.01 16.91
C LEU A 81 -10.83 4.90 17.27
N GLN A 82 -10.60 6.20 17.37
CA GLN A 82 -11.66 7.19 17.50
C GLN A 82 -12.03 7.70 16.10
N ILE A 83 -13.33 7.80 15.82
CA ILE A 83 -13.84 8.27 14.52
C ILE A 83 -14.94 9.32 14.74
N ARG A 84 -14.92 10.38 13.94
CA ARG A 84 -15.98 11.40 13.91
C ARG A 84 -16.23 11.87 12.48
N TYR A 85 -17.47 12.26 12.19
CA TYR A 85 -17.81 12.93 10.94
C TYR A 85 -17.97 14.43 11.17
N ASN A 86 -17.16 15.23 10.48
CA ASN A 86 -17.25 16.68 10.51
C ASN A 86 -18.24 17.16 9.43
N THR A 87 -19.43 17.59 9.84
CA THR A 87 -20.50 17.97 8.90
C THR A 87 -20.15 19.23 8.10
N SER A 88 -19.46 20.20 8.69
CA SER A 88 -19.12 21.46 8.02
C SER A 88 -18.07 21.28 6.93
N LYS A 89 -17.04 20.45 7.19
CA LYS A 89 -15.97 20.16 6.21
C LYS A 89 -16.29 18.98 5.30
N ARG A 90 -17.25 18.13 5.69
CA ARG A 90 -17.62 16.84 5.05
C ARG A 90 -16.46 15.83 5.05
N ASP A 91 -15.65 15.88 6.10
CA ASP A 91 -14.52 14.98 6.30
C ASP A 91 -14.84 13.97 7.40
N VAL A 92 -14.47 12.71 7.18
CA VAL A 92 -14.37 11.72 8.24
C VAL A 92 -12.99 11.84 8.86
N GLU A 93 -12.93 12.10 10.16
CA GLU A 93 -11.70 12.26 10.91
C GLU A 93 -11.50 11.03 11.80
N ILE A 94 -10.35 10.39 11.66
CA ILE A 94 -9.95 9.18 12.39
C ILE A 94 -8.71 9.53 13.21
N ARG A 95 -8.68 9.12 14.47
CA ARG A 95 -7.64 9.45 15.43
C ARG A 95 -7.20 8.20 16.18
N THR A 96 -5.89 8.07 16.44
CA THR A 96 -5.36 7.02 17.31
C THR A 96 -5.73 7.26 18.78
N SER A 97 -6.03 6.17 19.48
CA SER A 97 -6.25 6.19 20.93
C SER A 97 -5.07 5.55 21.65
N ASN A 98 -5.02 5.69 22.98
CA ASN A 98 -4.01 5.02 23.80
C ASN A 98 -4.15 3.49 23.76
N TYR A 99 -5.32 2.98 23.35
CA TYR A 99 -5.62 1.55 23.25
C TYR A 99 -5.27 0.95 21.89
N THR A 100 -4.99 1.79 20.88
CA THR A 100 -4.63 1.33 19.54
C THR A 100 -3.28 0.59 19.60
N LYS A 101 -3.30 -0.71 19.31
CA LYS A 101 -2.10 -1.57 19.33
C LYS A 101 -1.30 -1.44 18.02
N ASP A 102 -2.00 -1.54 16.90
CA ASP A 102 -1.42 -1.55 15.56
C ASP A 102 -1.10 -0.15 15.03
N ILE A 103 0.10 0.02 14.48
CA ILE A 103 0.55 1.27 13.86
C ILE A 103 -0.19 1.51 12.53
N ASN A 104 -0.40 0.45 11.74
CA ASN A 104 -1.03 0.55 10.42
C ASN A 104 -2.57 0.63 10.47
N ALA A 105 -3.19 0.40 11.63
CA ALA A 105 -4.65 0.41 11.76
C ALA A 105 -5.27 1.76 11.37
N LEU A 106 -4.57 2.87 11.64
CA LEU A 106 -5.03 4.20 11.25
C LEU A 106 -5.11 4.34 9.73
N GLN A 107 -4.07 3.90 9.02
CA GLN A 107 -4.02 3.94 7.56
C GLN A 107 -5.06 3.01 6.95
N ARG A 108 -5.17 1.76 7.41
CA ARG A 108 -6.19 0.81 6.93
C ARG A 108 -7.61 1.33 7.12
N SER A 109 -7.87 2.00 8.24
CA SER A 109 -9.19 2.59 8.52
C SER A 109 -9.48 3.78 7.63
N ALA A 110 -8.46 4.60 7.31
CA ALA A 110 -8.59 5.66 6.33
C ALA A 110 -8.85 5.09 4.92
N ASP A 111 -8.12 4.04 4.53
CA ASP A 111 -8.28 3.38 3.23
C ASP A 111 -9.65 2.68 3.11
N PHE A 112 -10.16 2.10 4.20
CA PHE A 112 -11.52 1.56 4.27
C PHE A 112 -12.59 2.62 4.02
N VAL A 113 -12.52 3.76 4.71
CA VAL A 113 -13.45 4.89 4.49
C VAL A 113 -13.28 5.45 3.08
N HIS A 114 -12.04 5.52 2.58
CA HIS A 114 -11.76 5.96 1.22
C HIS A 114 -12.39 5.02 0.18
N ALA A 115 -12.26 3.71 0.33
CA ALA A 115 -12.89 2.72 -0.53
C ALA A 115 -14.43 2.86 -0.54
N PHE A 116 -15.03 3.06 0.64
CA PHE A 116 -16.48 3.35 0.73
C PHE A 116 -16.86 4.64 -0.02
N CYS A 117 -16.04 5.69 0.05
CA CYS A 117 -16.24 6.93 -0.69
C CYS A 117 -16.15 6.74 -2.21
N LEU A 118 -15.29 5.82 -2.68
CA LEU A 118 -15.17 5.47 -4.10
C LEU A 118 -16.34 4.64 -4.63
N GLY A 119 -17.17 4.09 -3.73
CA GLY A 119 -18.42 3.41 -4.08
C GLY A 119 -18.37 1.88 -3.90
N PHE A 120 -17.35 1.34 -3.24
CA PHE A 120 -17.35 -0.06 -2.83
C PHE A 120 -18.44 -0.34 -1.80
N GLU A 121 -18.94 -1.57 -1.80
CA GLU A 121 -19.84 -2.06 -0.76
C GLU A 121 -19.08 -2.25 0.56
N ILE A 122 -19.79 -2.07 1.68
CA ILE A 122 -19.18 -2.11 3.01
C ILE A 122 -18.63 -3.50 3.31
N GLU A 123 -19.36 -4.55 2.89
CA GLU A 123 -18.97 -5.94 3.09
C GLU A 123 -17.63 -6.26 2.41
N ASP A 124 -17.43 -5.76 1.19
CA ASP A 124 -16.17 -5.89 0.46
C ASP A 124 -15.06 -5.03 1.07
N ALA A 125 -15.37 -3.80 1.47
CA ALA A 125 -14.40 -2.87 2.03
C ALA A 125 -13.88 -3.32 3.41
N ILE A 126 -14.68 -4.03 4.21
CA ILE A 126 -14.26 -4.60 5.51
C ILE A 126 -13.04 -5.51 5.34
N ALA A 127 -12.84 -6.13 4.18
CA ALA A 127 -11.65 -6.94 3.91
C ALA A 127 -10.33 -6.15 4.06
N ILE A 128 -10.33 -4.84 3.76
CA ILE A 128 -9.16 -3.95 3.93
C ILE A 128 -8.77 -3.84 5.41
N LEU A 129 -9.75 -3.86 6.32
CA LEU A 129 -9.46 -3.77 7.76
C LEU A 129 -8.80 -5.06 8.29
N ARG A 130 -9.07 -6.20 7.64
CA ARG A 130 -8.60 -7.53 8.07
C ARG A 130 -7.27 -7.95 7.42
N LEU A 131 -7.04 -7.57 6.17
CA LEU A 131 -5.90 -8.02 5.36
C LEU A 131 -5.02 -6.84 4.95
N ASP A 132 -3.73 -6.92 5.30
CA ASP A 132 -2.77 -5.83 5.07
C ASP A 132 -2.30 -5.70 3.60
N ASN A 133 -2.54 -6.71 2.77
CA ASN A 133 -2.06 -6.77 1.39
C ASN A 133 -3.11 -6.41 0.33
N LEU A 134 -4.22 -5.82 0.78
CA LEU A 134 -5.31 -5.35 -0.08
C LEU A 134 -5.15 -3.86 -0.32
N PHE A 135 -5.29 -3.42 -1.57
CA PHE A 135 -5.31 -2.00 -1.91
C PHE A 135 -6.38 -1.69 -2.93
N VAL A 136 -6.66 -0.39 -3.04
CA VAL A 136 -7.56 0.16 -4.05
C VAL A 136 -6.73 0.85 -5.11
N ASP A 137 -6.97 0.45 -6.35
CA ASP A 137 -6.40 1.06 -7.52
C ASP A 137 -7.47 1.81 -8.31
N SER A 138 -7.15 3.03 -8.73
CA SER A 138 -8.08 3.91 -9.43
C SER A 138 -7.43 4.38 -10.72
N PHE A 139 -8.06 4.10 -11.85
CA PHE A 139 -7.58 4.55 -13.15
C PHE A 139 -8.70 5.09 -14.01
N ASN A 140 -8.34 5.96 -14.96
CA ASN A 140 -9.28 6.52 -15.90
C ASN A 140 -9.21 5.76 -17.23
N ILE A 141 -10.36 5.45 -17.82
CA ILE A 141 -10.44 4.81 -19.15
C ILE A 141 -9.70 5.64 -20.22
N LEU A 142 -9.68 6.97 -20.06
CA LEU A 142 -9.01 7.89 -20.98
C LEU A 142 -7.49 7.77 -20.97
N GLU A 143 -6.88 7.26 -19.90
CA GLU A 143 -5.42 7.02 -19.82
C GLU A 143 -5.00 5.87 -20.73
N VAL A 144 -5.87 4.87 -20.93
CA VAL A 144 -5.60 3.71 -21.78
C VAL A 144 -5.75 4.07 -23.26
N LYS A 145 -6.75 4.88 -23.60
CA LYS A 145 -7.01 5.29 -24.97
C LYS A 145 -7.56 6.71 -25.03
N PHE A 146 -6.65 7.65 -25.30
CA PHE A 146 -6.95 9.08 -25.36
C PHE A 146 -7.96 9.47 -26.45
N SER A 147 -8.10 8.67 -27.51
CA SER A 147 -9.01 8.96 -28.63
C SER A 147 -10.49 8.62 -28.37
N LEU A 148 -10.83 8.11 -27.19
CA LEU A 148 -12.22 7.77 -26.85
C LEU A 148 -13.03 9.04 -26.55
N LYS A 149 -13.83 9.47 -27.53
CA LYS A 149 -14.78 10.57 -27.40
C LYS A 149 -16.21 10.10 -27.66
N GLY A 150 -17.17 10.68 -26.92
CA GLY A 150 -18.61 10.48 -27.11
C GLY A 150 -19.01 9.00 -27.10
N ASP A 151 -19.59 8.56 -28.22
CA ASP A 151 -20.14 7.20 -28.39
C ASP A 151 -19.10 6.08 -28.24
N ASN A 152 -17.84 6.36 -28.57
CA ASN A 152 -16.78 5.36 -28.38
C ASN A 152 -16.51 5.09 -26.90
N LEU A 153 -16.70 6.09 -26.03
CA LEU A 153 -16.52 5.94 -24.58
C LEU A 153 -17.67 5.15 -23.95
N SER A 154 -18.93 5.46 -24.30
CA SER A 154 -20.10 4.68 -23.85
C SER A 154 -20.01 3.23 -24.32
N ARG A 155 -19.55 3.00 -25.56
CA ARG A 155 -19.30 1.66 -26.09
C ARG A 155 -18.18 0.94 -25.33
N ALA A 156 -17.08 1.60 -25.01
CA ALA A 156 -16.00 1.02 -24.20
C ALA A 156 -16.51 0.63 -22.80
N ILE A 157 -17.25 1.51 -22.12
CA ILE A 157 -17.88 1.22 -20.82
C ILE A 157 -18.84 0.02 -20.94
N GLY A 158 -19.65 -0.02 -21.99
CA GLY A 158 -20.56 -1.15 -22.27
C GLY A 158 -19.84 -2.49 -22.45
N ARG A 159 -18.61 -2.49 -22.99
CA ARG A 159 -17.79 -3.72 -23.12
C ARG A 159 -17.21 -4.18 -21.79
N ILE A 160 -16.78 -3.24 -20.93
CA ILE A 160 -16.24 -3.55 -19.60
C ILE A 160 -17.32 -4.19 -18.72
N VAL A 161 -18.50 -3.57 -18.67
CA VAL A 161 -19.62 -4.06 -17.87
C VAL A 161 -20.21 -5.34 -18.49
N GLY A 162 -20.40 -5.34 -19.81
CA GLY A 162 -21.13 -6.39 -20.52
C GLY A 162 -22.63 -6.35 -20.24
N GLN A 163 -23.37 -7.28 -20.82
CA GLN A 163 -24.82 -7.37 -20.61
C GLN A 163 -25.11 -7.69 -19.14
N GLY A 164 -25.77 -6.76 -18.43
CA GLY A 164 -26.14 -6.93 -17.02
C GLY A 164 -24.96 -7.13 -16.07
N GLY A 165 -23.75 -6.66 -16.42
CA GLY A 165 -22.57 -6.83 -15.58
C GLY A 165 -21.85 -8.17 -15.75
N LYS A 166 -22.29 -9.06 -16.64
CA LYS A 166 -21.70 -10.41 -16.82
C LYS A 166 -20.18 -10.38 -17.03
N THR A 167 -19.67 -9.46 -17.84
CA THR A 167 -18.23 -9.36 -18.12
C THR A 167 -17.48 -8.86 -16.89
N LYS A 168 -18.01 -7.85 -16.20
CA LYS A 168 -17.46 -7.34 -14.94
C LYS A 168 -17.36 -8.46 -13.90
N TYR A 169 -18.46 -9.17 -13.64
CA TYR A 169 -18.49 -10.26 -12.67
C TYR A 169 -17.57 -11.43 -13.05
N ALA A 170 -17.43 -11.72 -14.35
CA ALA A 170 -16.50 -12.74 -14.82
C ALA A 170 -15.04 -12.36 -14.53
N ILE A 171 -14.66 -11.10 -14.70
CA ILE A 171 -13.32 -10.60 -14.32
C ILE A 171 -13.16 -10.70 -12.80
N GLU A 172 -14.09 -10.15 -12.03
CA GLU A 172 -14.06 -10.16 -10.56
C GLU A 172 -13.86 -11.56 -9.97
N ASN A 173 -14.61 -12.55 -10.48
CA ASN A 173 -14.51 -13.93 -10.02
C ASN A 173 -13.20 -14.60 -10.45
N ALA A 174 -12.71 -14.32 -11.65
CA ALA A 174 -11.47 -14.91 -12.15
C ALA A 174 -10.23 -14.40 -11.41
N THR A 175 -10.19 -13.09 -11.10
CA THR A 175 -9.04 -12.44 -10.44
C THR A 175 -9.19 -12.33 -8.91
N LYS A 176 -10.35 -12.69 -8.35
CA LYS A 176 -10.71 -12.50 -6.93
C LYS A 176 -10.57 -11.03 -6.50
N THR A 177 -11.09 -10.12 -7.34
CA THR A 177 -11.07 -8.67 -7.10
C THR A 177 -12.49 -8.13 -7.06
N ARG A 178 -12.66 -6.94 -6.49
CA ARG A 178 -13.91 -6.16 -6.60
C ARG A 178 -13.69 -4.96 -7.47
N ILE A 179 -14.61 -4.69 -8.38
CA ILE A 179 -14.51 -3.60 -9.36
C ILE A 179 -15.72 -2.68 -9.18
N VAL A 180 -15.49 -1.38 -9.14
CA VAL A 180 -16.54 -0.36 -9.16
C VAL A 180 -16.30 0.55 -10.36
N MET A 181 -17.34 0.75 -11.16
CA MET A 181 -17.32 1.61 -12.34
C MET A 181 -18.08 2.90 -12.03
N ALA A 182 -17.37 4.03 -12.04
CA ALA A 182 -17.91 5.36 -11.79
C ALA A 182 -17.73 6.24 -13.04
N GLY A 183 -18.60 6.04 -14.04
CA GLY A 183 -18.56 6.76 -15.32
C GLY A 183 -17.27 6.46 -16.09
N LYS A 184 -16.28 7.36 -15.98
CA LYS A 184 -14.96 7.25 -16.63
C LYS A 184 -13.89 6.60 -15.75
N MET A 185 -14.12 6.60 -14.43
CA MET A 185 -13.18 6.06 -13.46
C MET A 185 -13.53 4.60 -13.17
N VAL A 186 -12.50 3.78 -13.09
CA VAL A 186 -12.59 2.38 -12.70
C VAL A 186 -11.78 2.21 -11.44
N HIS A 187 -12.41 1.68 -10.40
CA HIS A 187 -11.79 1.36 -9.12
C HIS A 187 -11.71 -0.14 -8.98
N ILE A 188 -10.54 -0.68 -8.66
CA ILE A 188 -10.30 -2.10 -8.46
C ILE A 188 -9.73 -2.30 -7.06
N LEU A 189 -10.34 -3.18 -6.28
CA LEU A 189 -9.89 -3.60 -4.97
C LEU A 189 -9.40 -5.04 -5.02
N GLY A 190 -8.19 -5.28 -4.52
CA GLY A 190 -7.57 -6.60 -4.53
C GLY A 190 -6.11 -6.60 -4.08
N THR A 191 -5.49 -7.78 -4.16
CA THR A 191 -4.04 -7.95 -4.00
C THR A 191 -3.30 -7.47 -5.26
N PHE A 192 -2.01 -7.14 -5.14
CA PHE A 192 -1.22 -6.55 -6.21
C PHE A 192 -1.26 -7.26 -7.55
N ASN A 193 -1.01 -8.56 -7.53
CA ASN A 193 -1.01 -9.35 -8.74
C ASN A 193 -2.42 -9.44 -9.35
N SER A 194 -3.44 -9.65 -8.51
CA SER A 194 -4.83 -9.75 -8.94
C SER A 194 -5.33 -8.45 -9.57
N VAL A 195 -5.04 -7.30 -8.95
CA VAL A 195 -5.39 -5.98 -9.48
C VAL A 195 -4.71 -5.75 -10.83
N LYS A 196 -3.43 -6.12 -10.97
CA LYS A 196 -2.72 -6.03 -12.25
C LYS A 196 -3.40 -6.85 -13.34
N TYR A 197 -3.75 -8.11 -13.06
CA TYR A 197 -4.44 -8.95 -14.04
C TYR A 197 -5.83 -8.41 -14.41
N ALA A 198 -6.57 -7.89 -13.43
CA ALA A 198 -7.88 -7.29 -13.66
C ALA A 198 -7.76 -6.00 -14.50
N ARG A 199 -6.78 -5.15 -14.19
CA ARG A 199 -6.48 -3.94 -14.95
C ARG A 199 -6.12 -4.27 -16.40
N ASP A 200 -5.24 -5.25 -16.62
CA ASP A 200 -4.87 -5.69 -17.97
C ASP A 200 -6.09 -6.19 -18.77
N ALA A 201 -6.98 -6.96 -18.13
CA ALA A 201 -8.21 -7.43 -18.75
C ALA A 201 -9.17 -6.29 -19.11
N VAL A 202 -9.30 -5.29 -18.24
CA VAL A 202 -10.12 -4.10 -18.52
C VAL A 202 -9.49 -3.27 -19.65
N CYS A 203 -8.17 -3.09 -19.66
CA CYS A 203 -7.44 -2.42 -20.73
C CYS A 203 -7.64 -3.13 -22.07
N ASP A 204 -7.55 -4.46 -22.12
CA ASP A 204 -7.78 -5.26 -23.33
C ASP A 204 -9.18 -5.02 -23.91
N LEU A 205 -10.20 -4.93 -23.04
CA LEU A 205 -11.59 -4.64 -23.44
C LEU A 205 -11.75 -3.22 -23.99
N VAL A 206 -11.09 -2.24 -23.37
CA VAL A 206 -11.09 -0.83 -23.82
C VAL A 206 -10.38 -0.68 -25.18
N LEU A 207 -9.27 -1.39 -25.38
CA LEU A 207 -8.49 -1.32 -26.62
C LEU A 207 -9.22 -1.93 -27.82
N GLY A 208 -10.10 -2.89 -27.56
CA GLY A 208 -10.95 -3.45 -28.61
C GLY A 208 -10.93 -4.97 -28.71
N THR A 209 -10.23 -5.66 -27.80
CA THR A 209 -10.12 -7.13 -27.81
C THR A 209 -11.48 -7.80 -27.63
N PRO A 210 -11.84 -8.81 -28.46
CA PRO A 210 -13.08 -9.55 -28.30
C PRO A 210 -13.20 -10.19 -26.91
N PRO A 211 -14.36 -10.14 -26.23
CA PRO A 211 -14.53 -10.69 -24.88
C PRO A 211 -14.12 -12.16 -24.76
N GLY A 212 -14.35 -12.98 -25.79
CA GLY A 212 -13.95 -14.39 -25.79
C GLY A 212 -12.45 -14.60 -25.59
N LYS A 213 -11.61 -13.75 -26.19
CA LYS A 213 -10.15 -13.82 -26.00
C LYS A 213 -9.76 -13.41 -24.57
N VAL A 214 -10.44 -12.41 -24.01
CA VAL A 214 -10.23 -11.96 -22.62
C VAL A 214 -10.63 -13.06 -21.63
N TYR A 215 -11.76 -13.73 -21.83
CA TYR A 215 -12.17 -14.86 -20.98
C TYR A 215 -11.18 -16.02 -21.01
N ASN A 216 -10.65 -16.36 -22.19
CA ASN A 216 -9.62 -17.40 -22.30
C ASN A 216 -8.35 -17.02 -21.53
N LYS A 217 -7.90 -15.77 -21.66
CA LYS A 217 -6.75 -15.24 -20.91
C LYS A 217 -7.00 -15.28 -19.39
N LEU A 218 -8.18 -14.85 -18.95
CA LEU A 218 -8.58 -14.88 -17.54
C LEU A 218 -8.67 -16.30 -16.98
N ARG A 219 -9.15 -17.27 -17.77
CA ARG A 219 -9.21 -18.68 -17.35
C ARG A 219 -7.82 -19.25 -17.07
N VAL A 220 -6.84 -18.96 -17.94
CA VAL A 220 -5.44 -19.39 -17.74
C VAL A 220 -4.81 -18.71 -16.53
N ILE A 221 -5.11 -17.43 -16.30
CA ILE A 221 -4.62 -16.71 -15.12
C ILE A 221 -5.26 -17.27 -13.84
N SER A 222 -6.56 -17.53 -13.87
CA SER A 222 -7.31 -18.06 -12.74
C SER A 222 -6.81 -19.44 -12.31
N SER A 223 -6.52 -20.34 -13.27
CA SER A 223 -5.95 -21.67 -12.95
C SER A 223 -4.57 -21.55 -12.29
N ARG A 224 -3.71 -20.66 -12.81
CA ARG A 224 -2.39 -20.39 -12.20
C ARG A 224 -2.48 -19.76 -10.82
N LEU A 225 -3.49 -18.91 -10.61
CA LEU A 225 -3.71 -18.26 -9.32
C LEU A 225 -4.24 -19.26 -8.30
N SER A 226 -5.07 -20.24 -8.71
CA SER A 226 -5.53 -21.31 -7.83
C SER A 226 -4.45 -22.34 -7.50
N GLU A 227 -3.51 -22.61 -8.41
CA GLU A 227 -2.41 -23.58 -8.16
C GLU A 227 -1.35 -23.08 -7.17
N ARG A 228 -1.29 -21.77 -6.91
CA ARG A 228 -0.30 -21.16 -6.00
C ARG A 228 -0.71 -21.17 -4.53
N PHE A 229 -1.93 -21.59 -4.22
CA PHE A 229 -2.48 -21.67 -2.86
C PHE A 229 -2.99 -23.08 -2.60
#